data_AF-A0AAE0CMH3-F1
#
_entry.id   AF-A0AAE0CMH3-F1
#
_cell.length_a   1.000
_cell.length_b   1.000
_cell.length_c   1.000
_cell.angle_alpha   90.00
_cell.angle_beta   90.00
_cell.angle_gamma   90.00
#
_symmetry.space_group_name_H-M   'P 1'
#
loop_
_entity.id
_entity.type
_entity.pdbx_description
1 polymer ?
#
loop_
_entity_poly.entity_id
_entity_poly.type
_entity_poly.pdbx_seq_one_letter_code
_entity_poly.pdbx_strand_id
1 'polypeptide(L)'
;MPVGHPSTWVVPSDIAEQVVSNPISRRQAGLQTAGRHVSYSEKTFTQSCRRCGQSGHNSRRCFNLSLIIEGPSRGVPDDYRCKCSIRHSIGHNKQTCPNRDSIGD
;
A
#
# COMPACT_ATOMS: atom_id res chain seq x y z
N MET A 1 -17.01 -41.11 -33.81
CA MET A 1 -16.73 -41.06 -35.27
C MET A 1 -15.55 -40.12 -35.48
N PRO A 2 -14.47 -40.54 -36.19
CA PRO A 2 -13.38 -39.63 -36.50
C PRO A 2 -13.85 -38.58 -37.52
N VAL A 3 -13.65 -37.30 -37.21
CA VAL A 3 -13.82 -36.20 -38.16
C VAL A 3 -12.74 -36.36 -39.24
N GLY A 4 -13.14 -36.45 -40.52
CA GLY A 4 -12.24 -36.76 -41.63
C GLY A 4 -11.09 -35.76 -41.81
N HIS A 5 -10.07 -36.17 -42.56
CA HIS A 5 -8.85 -35.38 -42.80
C HIS A 5 -9.19 -34.02 -43.44
N PRO A 6 -8.61 -32.90 -42.99
CA PRO A 6 -9.01 -31.55 -43.43
C PRO A 6 -8.81 -31.29 -44.93
N SER A 7 -7.98 -32.07 -45.61
CA SER A 7 -7.80 -31.97 -47.07
C SER A 7 -9.04 -32.40 -47.87
N THR A 8 -10.00 -33.09 -47.26
CA THR A 8 -11.26 -33.49 -47.92
C THR A 8 -12.38 -32.47 -47.70
N TRP A 9 -12.11 -31.37 -46.99
CA TRP A 9 -13.14 -30.39 -46.68
C TRP A 9 -13.29 -29.41 -47.84
N VAL A 10 -14.43 -29.48 -48.52
CA VAL A 10 -14.79 -28.51 -49.55
C VAL A 10 -15.46 -27.33 -48.85
N VAL A 11 -14.89 -26.13 -49.01
CA VAL A 11 -15.48 -24.88 -48.51
C VAL A 11 -16.30 -24.26 -49.64
N PRO A 12 -17.63 -24.15 -49.50
CA PRO A 12 -18.49 -23.46 -50.46
C PRO A 12 -18.05 -22.00 -50.70
N SER A 13 -18.19 -21.52 -51.95
CA SER A 13 -17.70 -20.20 -52.36
C SER A 13 -18.32 -19.03 -51.59
N ASP A 14 -19.57 -19.15 -51.19
CA ASP A 14 -20.31 -18.20 -50.36
C ASP A 14 -19.69 -18.03 -48.97
N ILE A 15 -19.05 -19.06 -48.43
CA ILE A 15 -18.34 -19.03 -47.15
C ILE A 15 -16.90 -18.53 -47.35
N ALA A 16 -16.25 -18.92 -48.44
CA ALA A 16 -14.88 -18.50 -48.74
C ALA A 16 -14.76 -16.98 -48.98
N GLU A 17 -15.82 -16.35 -49.50
CA GLU A 17 -15.88 -14.91 -49.76
C GLU A 17 -16.37 -14.09 -48.55
N GLN A 18 -16.84 -14.73 -47.48
CA GLN A 18 -17.37 -14.04 -46.32
C GLN A 18 -16.23 -13.43 -45.46
N VAL A 19 -16.03 -12.11 -45.59
CA VAL A 19 -15.08 -11.38 -44.75
C VAL A 19 -15.60 -11.30 -43.31
N VAL A 20 -15.09 -12.19 -42.45
CA VAL A 20 -15.36 -12.16 -41.01
C VAL A 20 -14.70 -10.92 -40.42
N SER A 21 -15.50 -9.89 -40.20
CA SER A 21 -15.04 -8.66 -39.55
C SER A 21 -14.95 -8.88 -38.04
N ASN A 22 -13.89 -8.36 -37.42
CA ASN A 22 -13.80 -8.35 -35.97
C ASN A 22 -14.99 -7.58 -35.38
N PRO A 23 -15.54 -8.04 -34.24
CA PRO A 23 -16.63 -7.33 -33.58
C PRO A 23 -16.17 -5.91 -33.23
N ILE A 24 -16.84 -4.92 -33.82
CA ILE A 24 -16.61 -3.49 -33.58
C ILE A 24 -17.29 -3.11 -32.25
N SER A 25 -16.90 -3.75 -31.15
CA SER A 25 -17.31 -3.28 -29.83
C SER A 25 -16.29 -2.24 -29.35
N ARG A 26 -16.72 -0.97 -29.33
CA ARG A 26 -15.95 0.06 -28.63
C ARG A 26 -16.05 -0.23 -27.15
N ARG A 27 -14.94 -0.65 -26.53
CA ARG A 27 -14.84 -0.65 -25.07
C ARG A 27 -14.95 0.81 -24.60
N GLN A 28 -15.76 1.06 -23.58
CA GLN A 28 -15.85 2.38 -22.94
C GLN A 28 -14.44 2.82 -22.54
N ALA A 29 -14.11 4.10 -22.77
CA ALA A 29 -12.83 4.66 -22.37
C ALA A 29 -12.76 4.72 -20.83
N GLY A 30 -11.68 4.19 -20.25
CA GLY A 30 -11.45 4.17 -18.80
C GLY A 30 -11.28 2.76 -18.23
N LEU A 31 -10.71 2.69 -17.02
CA LEU A 31 -10.64 1.43 -16.28
C LEU A 31 -12.05 1.10 -15.76
N GLN A 32 -12.47 -0.14 -15.97
CA GLN A 32 -13.66 -0.67 -15.31
C GLN A 32 -13.37 -0.77 -13.81
N THR A 33 -13.88 0.18 -13.03
CA THR A 33 -13.70 0.20 -11.56
C THR A 33 -14.62 -0.81 -10.87
N ALA A 34 -15.76 -1.13 -11.48
CA ALA A 34 -16.72 -2.09 -10.95
C ALA A 34 -16.13 -3.51 -10.94
N GLY A 35 -16.01 -4.11 -9.75
CA GLY A 35 -15.43 -5.45 -9.57
C GLY A 35 -13.90 -5.51 -9.70
N ARG A 36 -13.22 -4.37 -9.83
CA ARG A 36 -11.76 -4.33 -9.87
C ARG A 36 -11.18 -4.66 -8.49
N HIS A 37 -10.30 -5.66 -8.44
CA HIS A 37 -9.51 -5.93 -7.25
C HIS A 37 -8.49 -4.80 -7.05
N VAL A 38 -8.62 -4.07 -5.94
CA VAL A 38 -7.73 -2.94 -5.59
C VAL A 38 -6.36 -3.47 -5.18
N SER A 39 -5.30 -2.93 -5.80
CA SER A 39 -3.93 -3.30 -5.48
C SER A 39 -3.53 -2.85 -4.07
N TYR A 40 -2.52 -3.47 -3.47
CA TYR A 40 -2.09 -3.10 -2.11
C TYR A 40 -1.63 -1.64 -1.99
N SER A 41 -0.98 -1.10 -3.02
CA SER A 41 -0.53 0.29 -3.08
C SER A 41 -1.67 1.31 -3.18
N GLU A 42 -2.82 0.91 -3.72
CA GLU A 42 -4.02 1.75 -3.79
C GLU A 42 -4.84 1.70 -2.49
N LYS A 43 -4.54 0.76 -1.58
CA LYS A 43 -5.18 0.67 -0.27
C LYS A 43 -4.54 1.70 0.67
N THR A 44 -5.29 2.72 1.04
CA THR A 44 -4.89 3.68 2.08
C THR A 44 -5.00 3.01 3.46
N PHE A 45 -3.95 2.31 3.88
CA PHE A 45 -3.84 1.83 5.26
C PHE A 45 -3.50 3.02 6.17
N THR A 46 -4.50 3.82 6.54
CA THR A 46 -4.37 4.73 7.68
C THR A 46 -4.43 3.92 8.97
N GLN A 47 -3.38 3.14 9.25
CA GLN A 47 -3.25 2.54 10.58
C GLN A 47 -3.10 3.68 11.58
N SER A 48 -4.06 3.80 12.49
CA SER A 48 -3.94 4.66 13.65
C SER A 48 -2.81 4.14 14.55
N CYS A 49 -2.07 5.07 15.12
CA CYS A 49 -1.03 4.74 16.08
C CYS A 49 -1.65 4.03 17.28
N ARG A 50 -1.24 2.77 17.55
CA ARG A 50 -1.73 2.00 18.70
C ARG A 50 -1.45 2.62 20.08
N ARG A 51 -0.59 3.63 20.17
CA ARG A 51 -0.30 4.36 21.42
C ARG A 51 -1.20 5.58 21.61
N CYS A 52 -1.39 6.41 20.58
CA CYS A 52 -2.09 7.70 20.71
C CYS A 52 -3.34 7.84 19.85
N GLY A 53 -3.70 6.83 19.06
CA GLY A 53 -4.87 6.82 18.18
C GLY A 53 -4.76 7.70 16.92
N GLN A 54 -3.76 8.57 16.82
CA GLN A 54 -3.59 9.47 15.67
C GLN A 54 -3.02 8.75 14.44
N SER A 55 -3.45 9.16 13.24
CA SER A 55 -2.95 8.66 11.96
C SER A 55 -1.66 9.38 11.52
N GLY A 56 -1.00 8.87 10.48
CA GLY A 56 0.23 9.48 9.93
C GLY A 56 1.54 9.01 10.58
N HIS A 57 1.48 8.21 11.64
CA HIS A 57 2.67 7.59 12.23
C HIS A 57 2.34 6.25 12.90
N ASN A 58 3.36 5.41 13.11
CA ASN A 58 3.22 4.14 13.81
C ASN A 58 3.61 4.26 15.29
N SER A 59 3.25 3.27 16.11
CA SER A 59 3.60 3.25 17.53
C SER A 59 5.11 3.38 17.79
N ARG A 60 5.95 2.89 16.87
CA ARG A 60 7.41 2.95 16.96
C ARG A 60 7.97 4.37 16.77
N ARG A 61 7.29 5.24 16.02
CA ARG A 61 7.64 6.66 15.80
C ARG A 61 6.67 7.62 16.47
N CYS A 62 5.88 7.16 17.44
CA CYS A 62 4.95 8.01 18.17
C CYS A 62 5.69 8.90 19.17
N PHE A 63 5.50 10.22 19.04
CA PHE A 63 6.05 11.23 19.94
C PHE A 63 5.25 11.38 21.24
N ASN A 64 3.97 10.97 21.22
CA ASN A 64 3.12 10.92 22.42
C ASN A 64 3.42 9.64 23.22
N LEU A 65 4.56 9.65 23.92
CA LEU A 65 4.91 8.58 24.87
C LEU A 65 4.08 8.65 26.16
N SER A 66 3.33 9.74 26.35
CA SER A 66 2.69 10.11 27.62
C SER A 66 1.24 9.68 27.78
N LEU A 67 0.62 9.03 26.79
CA LEU A 67 -0.70 8.38 26.99
C LEU A 67 -0.47 6.96 27.53
N ILE A 68 0.08 6.91 28.73
CA ILE A 68 0.05 5.70 29.55
C ILE A 68 -1.41 5.58 30.02
N ILE A 69 -2.07 4.52 29.56
CA ILE A 69 -3.28 3.98 30.19
C ILE A 69 -2.98 3.88 31.69
N GLU A 70 -3.83 4.47 32.54
CA GLU A 70 -3.78 4.31 33.98
C GLU A 70 -3.86 2.80 34.33
N GLY A 71 -2.69 2.19 34.42
CA GLY A 71 -2.46 0.78 34.67
C GLY A 71 -1.16 0.65 35.45
N PRO A 72 -1.05 -0.35 36.33
CA PRO A 72 -0.08 -0.35 37.41
C PRO A 72 1.34 -0.18 36.86
N SER A 73 1.96 0.92 37.29
CA SER A 73 3.30 1.40 36.95
C SER A 73 4.34 0.29 36.90
N ARG A 74 4.50 -0.37 35.75
CA ARG A 74 5.78 -0.95 35.37
C ARG A 74 6.45 0.08 34.50
N GLY A 75 7.15 1.02 35.15
CA GLY A 75 7.93 2.04 34.45
C GLY A 75 8.79 1.35 33.39
N VAL A 76 8.60 1.73 32.13
CA VAL A 76 9.48 1.26 31.04
C VAL A 76 10.90 1.68 31.44
N PRO A 77 11.87 0.76 31.58
CA PRO A 77 13.20 1.12 32.04
C PRO A 77 13.79 2.21 31.15
N ASP A 78 14.55 3.14 31.75
CA ASP A 78 15.10 4.33 31.10
C ASP A 78 15.87 3.99 29.81
N ASP A 79 16.43 2.79 29.72
CA ASP A 79 17.18 2.27 28.57
C ASP A 79 16.33 2.00 27.33
N TYR A 80 15.03 1.74 27.52
CA TYR A 80 14.09 1.56 26.41
C TYR A 80 13.41 2.87 25.98
N ARG A 81 13.71 3.98 26.67
CA ARG A 81 13.18 5.30 26.29
C ARG A 81 14.03 5.91 25.20
N CYS A 82 13.37 6.60 24.28
CA CYS A 82 14.07 7.27 23.18
C CYS A 82 14.91 8.42 23.73
N LYS A 83 16.24 8.34 23.57
CA LYS A 83 17.21 9.35 23.99
C LYS A 83 17.76 10.09 22.75
N CYS A 84 17.81 11.42 22.81
CA CYS A 84 18.41 12.23 21.74
C CYS A 84 19.93 12.05 21.76
N SER A 85 20.56 11.65 20.65
CA SER A 85 22.03 11.50 20.60
C SER A 85 22.81 12.83 20.72
N ILE A 86 22.12 13.97 20.62
CA ILE A 86 22.71 15.31 20.74
C ILE A 86 22.69 15.79 22.20
N ARG A 87 21.53 15.67 22.87
CA ARG A 87 21.30 16.21 24.22
C ARG A 87 21.11 15.14 25.31
N HIS A 88 21.12 13.87 24.95
CA HIS A 88 20.81 12.70 25.80
C HIS A 88 19.48 12.77 26.56
N SER A 89 18.64 13.77 26.28
CA SER A 89 17.32 13.94 26.88
C SER A 89 16.32 12.92 26.34
N ILE A 90 15.46 12.45 27.24
CA ILE A 90 14.42 11.47 26.96
C ILE A 90 13.22 12.17 26.29
N GLY A 91 12.60 11.51 25.30
CA GLY A 91 11.35 11.96 24.67
C GLY A 91 11.47 12.35 23.19
N HIS A 92 12.69 12.43 22.64
CA HIS A 92 12.92 12.69 21.22
C HIS A 92 14.24 12.04 20.73
N ASN A 93 14.41 11.87 19.41
CA ASN A 93 15.61 11.28 18.79
C ASN A 93 16.41 12.35 18.01
N LYS A 94 17.64 12.03 17.56
CA LYS A 94 18.53 12.94 16.78
C LYS A 94 17.85 13.65 15.59
N GLN A 95 16.91 12.97 14.93
CA GLN A 95 16.24 13.49 13.73
C GLN A 95 15.19 14.55 14.07
N THR A 96 14.67 14.52 15.30
CA THR A 96 13.65 15.44 15.81
C THR A 96 14.14 16.26 17.01
N CYS A 97 15.46 16.38 17.21
CA CYS A 97 15.97 17.26 18.26
C CYS A 97 15.79 18.72 17.81
N PRO A 98 15.27 19.62 18.68
CA PRO A 98 15.10 21.05 18.38
C PRO A 98 16.39 21.79 17.99
N ASN A 99 17.54 21.26 18.41
CA ASN A 99 18.87 21.86 18.17
C ASN A 99 19.67 21.02 17.17
N ARG A 100 19.00 20.43 16.18
CA ARG A 100 19.67 19.56 15.20
C ARG A 100 20.73 20.31 14.38
N ASP A 101 20.55 21.61 14.16
CA ASP A 101 21.40 22.44 13.31
C ASP A 101 22.54 23.14 14.09
N SER A 102 22.63 22.96 15.40
CA SER A 102 23.67 23.60 16.24
C SER A 102 24.99 22.81 16.28
N ILE A 103 25.15 21.77 15.46
CA ILE A 103 26.37 20.98 15.27
C ILE A 103 26.65 20.99 13.76
N GLY A 104 27.36 22.02 13.32
CA GLY A 104 27.66 22.27 11.92
C GLY A 104 28.69 23.38 11.79
N ASP A 105 29.91 23.08 12.26
CA ASP A 105 31.19 23.57 11.72
C ASP A 105 32.18 22.39 11.78
#